data_AF-A0AAN6YP95-F1
#
_entry.id   AF-A0AAN6YP95-F1
#
_cell.length_a   1.000
_cell.length_b   1.000
_cell.length_c   1.000
_cell.angle_alpha   90.00
_cell.angle_beta   90.00
_cell.angle_gamma   90.00
#
_symmetry.space_group_name_H-M   'P 1'
#
loop_
_entity.id
_entity.type
_entity.pdbx_description
1 polymer ?
#
loop_
_entity_poly.entity_id
_entity_poly.type
_entity_poly.pdbx_seq_one_letter_code
_entity_poly.pdbx_strand_id
1 'polypeptide(L)'
;MTDIVPTTNRGRLSRMKSMSIAETGFHEPIRNMILNIPDDAEVHSVILADWPTIKWPNLGGRVTLLRDAAHHMAMYRGEGAKQGIRDAQTLGEQLHLCFRGEKTLEAAISDYEQEMICCARDAVLLSRQACLDAYDFPNLTRRSPLISRQGGMYLSLSASQKCIAIEISELSNFVLRTPGEDRNDIGEFQAKDGRSHSRISLIRSKINGTVLNYSCA
;
A
#
# COMPACT_ATOMS: atom_id res chain seq x y z
N MET A 1 26.89 -5.86 -23.50
CA MET A 1 26.19 -4.58 -23.23
C MET A 1 26.09 -4.46 -21.73
N THR A 2 26.78 -3.52 -21.08
CA THR A 2 26.64 -3.35 -19.62
C THR A 2 25.25 -2.79 -19.33
N ASP A 3 24.49 -3.48 -18.48
CA ASP A 3 23.10 -3.16 -18.12
C ASP A 3 23.00 -1.95 -17.17
N ILE A 4 23.56 -0.82 -17.57
CA ILE A 4 23.60 0.40 -16.75
C ILE A 4 22.37 1.24 -17.06
N VAL A 5 21.48 1.40 -16.09
CA VAL A 5 20.31 2.29 -16.22
C VAL A 5 20.78 3.75 -16.21
N PRO A 6 20.45 4.56 -17.24
CA PRO A 6 20.82 5.97 -17.26
C PRO A 6 20.28 6.73 -16.04
N THR A 7 21.01 7.75 -15.60
CA THR A 7 20.62 8.57 -14.43
C THR A 7 19.63 9.68 -14.78
N THR A 8 19.58 10.12 -16.04
CA THR A 8 18.70 11.22 -16.50
C THR A 8 17.38 10.69 -17.06
N ASN A 9 16.29 11.46 -16.90
CA ASN A 9 14.97 11.12 -17.46
C ASN A 9 15.03 10.91 -18.97
N ARG A 10 15.63 11.86 -19.69
CA ARG A 10 15.85 11.77 -21.15
C ARG A 10 16.63 10.52 -21.54
N GLY A 11 17.68 10.18 -20.80
CA GLY A 11 18.49 8.99 -21.04
C GLY A 11 17.69 7.69 -20.83
N ARG A 12 16.92 7.60 -19.74
CA ARG A 12 16.05 6.45 -19.45
C ARG A 12 14.98 6.27 -20.51
N LEU A 13 14.33 7.36 -20.92
CA LEU A 13 13.31 7.33 -21.96
C LEU A 13 13.90 6.93 -23.32
N SER A 14 15.03 7.52 -23.71
CA SER A 14 15.73 7.17 -24.95
C SER A 14 16.14 5.69 -24.98
N ARG A 15 16.59 5.16 -23.82
CA ARG A 15 16.88 3.72 -23.66
C ARG A 15 15.61 2.88 -23.83
N MET A 16 14.50 3.26 -23.20
CA MET A 16 13.22 2.54 -23.31
C MET A 16 12.69 2.53 -24.76
N LYS A 17 12.72 3.68 -25.46
CA LYS A 17 12.35 3.79 -26.87
C LYS A 17 13.25 2.92 -27.76
N SER A 18 14.56 2.96 -27.56
CA SER A 18 15.53 2.11 -28.28
C SER A 18 15.27 0.61 -28.06
N MET A 19 14.99 0.20 -26.81
CA MET A 19 14.66 -1.20 -26.49
C MET A 19 13.34 -1.64 -27.14
N SER A 20 12.37 -0.73 -27.30
CA SER A 20 11.06 -1.06 -27.87
C SER A 20 11.10 -1.44 -29.36
N ILE A 21 12.08 -0.91 -30.11
CA ILE A 21 12.24 -1.12 -31.57
C ILE A 21 13.30 -2.16 -31.93
N ALA A 22 14.02 -2.71 -30.94
CA ALA A 22 15.03 -3.75 -31.17
C ALA A 22 14.41 -5.03 -31.77
N GLU A 23 15.24 -5.93 -32.28
CA GLU A 23 14.78 -7.21 -32.87
C GLU A 23 13.97 -8.06 -31.86
N THR A 24 14.34 -8.00 -30.57
CA THR A 24 13.61 -8.62 -29.45
C THR A 24 12.67 -7.63 -28.73
N GLY A 25 12.33 -6.52 -29.38
CA GLY A 25 11.53 -5.43 -28.83
C GLY A 25 10.03 -5.76 -28.73
N PHE A 26 9.24 -4.76 -28.37
CA PHE A 26 7.80 -4.94 -28.12
C PHE A 26 6.99 -5.08 -29.41
N HIS A 27 5.87 -5.80 -29.34
CA HIS A 27 4.85 -5.84 -30.40
C HIS A 27 4.21 -4.46 -30.60
N GLU A 28 3.68 -4.22 -31.81
CA GLU A 28 3.33 -2.90 -32.34
C GLU A 28 2.49 -2.00 -31.40
N PRO A 29 1.42 -2.47 -30.73
CA PRO A 29 0.61 -1.60 -29.87
C PRO A 29 1.39 -1.06 -28.66
N ILE A 30 2.21 -1.91 -28.03
CA ILE A 30 3.02 -1.54 -26.86
C ILE A 30 4.19 -0.66 -27.32
N ARG A 31 4.82 -1.02 -28.46
CA ARG A 31 5.90 -0.23 -29.06
C ARG A 31 5.43 1.19 -29.37
N ASN A 32 4.30 1.36 -30.04
CA ASN A 32 3.75 2.67 -30.37
C ASN A 32 3.43 3.47 -29.11
N MET A 33 2.87 2.84 -28.08
CA MET A 33 2.62 3.48 -26.79
C MET A 33 3.92 4.04 -26.19
N ILE A 34 5.01 3.27 -26.23
CA ILE A 34 6.32 3.71 -25.71
C ILE A 34 6.91 4.84 -26.56
N LEU A 35 6.83 4.73 -27.90
CA LEU A 35 7.37 5.74 -28.81
C LEU A 35 6.65 7.09 -28.69
N ASN A 36 5.36 7.08 -28.37
CA ASN A 36 4.53 8.26 -28.19
C ASN A 36 4.71 8.96 -26.83
N ILE A 37 5.52 8.42 -25.91
CA ILE A 37 5.86 9.12 -24.66
C ILE A 37 6.64 10.40 -25.00
N PRO A 38 6.22 11.59 -24.53
CA PRO A 38 6.92 12.86 -24.78
C PRO A 38 8.39 12.82 -24.34
N ASP A 39 9.29 13.46 -25.09
CA ASP A 39 10.73 13.42 -24.80
C ASP A 39 11.15 14.14 -23.51
N ASP A 40 10.27 14.99 -22.99
CA ASP A 40 10.39 15.70 -21.72
C ASP A 40 9.68 14.98 -20.56
N ALA A 41 9.10 13.79 -20.79
CA ALA A 41 8.43 13.03 -19.75
C ALA A 41 9.38 12.66 -18.60
N GLU A 42 8.85 12.76 -17.39
CA GLU A 42 9.55 12.31 -16.19
C GLU A 42 9.58 10.78 -16.13
N VAL A 43 10.75 10.21 -15.83
CA VAL A 43 10.94 8.75 -15.76
C VAL A 43 11.44 8.37 -14.38
N HIS A 44 10.52 7.89 -13.55
CA HIS A 44 10.83 7.41 -12.22
C HIS A 44 11.40 6.00 -12.25
N SER A 45 12.52 5.80 -11.56
CA SER A 45 13.02 4.47 -11.26
C SER A 45 12.29 3.96 -10.03
N VAL A 46 11.66 2.80 -10.17
CA VAL A 46 11.03 2.09 -9.05
C VAL A 46 11.98 0.99 -8.62
N ILE A 47 12.40 1.03 -7.36
CA ILE A 47 13.13 -0.07 -6.74
C ILE A 47 12.08 -1.02 -6.17
N LEU A 48 12.07 -2.25 -6.66
CA LEU A 48 11.18 -3.29 -6.15
C LEU A 48 11.80 -3.85 -4.87
N ALA A 49 11.11 -3.63 -3.76
CA ALA A 49 11.43 -4.20 -2.47
C ALA A 49 10.16 -4.74 -1.84
N ASP A 50 10.31 -5.71 -0.95
CA ASP A 50 9.22 -6.25 -0.17
C ASP A 50 9.73 -6.73 1.19
N TRP A 51 8.84 -6.72 2.18
CA TRP A 51 9.16 -7.03 3.57
C TRP A 51 8.12 -8.00 4.14
N PRO A 52 8.39 -9.32 4.18
CA PRO A 52 7.48 -10.28 4.74
C PRO A 52 7.22 -9.96 6.20
N THR A 53 5.96 -9.76 6.56
CA THR A 53 5.58 -9.32 7.90
C THR A 53 6.08 -10.29 8.96
N ILE A 54 6.75 -9.73 9.96
CA ILE A 54 7.26 -10.44 11.14
C ILE A 54 6.69 -9.79 12.39
N LYS A 55 6.79 -10.46 13.54
CA LYS A 55 6.44 -9.85 14.83
C LYS A 55 7.47 -8.79 15.23
N TRP A 56 7.03 -7.77 15.96
CA TRP A 56 7.87 -6.71 16.54
C TRP A 56 7.56 -6.48 18.02
N PRO A 57 8.45 -5.82 18.78
CA PRO A 57 8.13 -5.37 20.12
C PRO A 57 7.13 -4.20 20.07
N ASN A 58 5.88 -4.43 20.49
CA ASN A 58 4.79 -3.44 20.49
C ASN A 58 4.73 -2.57 21.78
N LEU A 59 5.73 -2.70 22.66
CA LEU A 59 5.84 -1.99 23.94
C LEU A 59 4.58 -2.11 24.83
N GLY A 60 3.99 -3.31 24.92
CA GLY A 60 2.77 -3.56 25.68
C GLY A 60 1.55 -2.91 25.04
N GLY A 61 1.47 -2.96 23.70
CA GLY A 61 0.38 -2.38 22.91
C GLY A 61 0.40 -0.85 22.79
N ARG A 62 1.49 -0.17 23.16
CA ARG A 62 1.59 1.30 23.00
C ARG A 62 2.04 1.72 21.60
N VAL A 63 2.66 0.83 20.85
CA VAL A 63 3.17 1.08 19.51
C VAL A 63 2.81 -0.11 18.62
N THR A 64 2.24 0.15 17.45
CA THR A 64 1.99 -0.88 16.44
C THR A 64 2.25 -0.31 15.04
N LEU A 65 2.32 -1.17 14.03
CA LEU A 65 2.56 -0.82 12.63
C LEU A 65 1.34 -1.20 11.79
N LEU A 66 1.11 -0.46 10.71
CA LEU A 66 0.07 -0.74 9.72
C LEU A 66 0.53 -0.34 8.32
N ARG A 67 -0.16 -0.82 7.28
CA ARG A 67 0.13 -0.52 5.87
C ARG A 67 1.58 -0.88 5.51
N ASP A 68 2.20 -0.10 4.62
CA ASP A 68 3.58 -0.30 4.17
C ASP A 68 4.61 -0.30 5.31
N ALA A 69 4.29 0.31 6.47
CA ALA A 69 5.17 0.23 7.64
C ALA A 69 5.22 -1.19 8.24
N ALA A 70 4.13 -1.96 8.11
CA ALA A 70 4.05 -3.35 8.57
C ALA A 70 4.33 -4.37 7.45
N HIS A 71 3.91 -4.08 6.22
CA HIS A 71 3.86 -5.07 5.14
C HIS A 71 4.06 -4.47 3.75
N HIS A 72 5.12 -3.68 3.59
CA HIS A 72 5.54 -3.25 2.27
C HIS A 72 5.70 -4.45 1.31
N MET A 73 5.07 -4.37 0.14
CA MET A 73 4.99 -5.48 -0.82
C MET A 73 5.20 -5.01 -2.25
N ALA A 74 5.66 -5.92 -3.11
CA ALA A 74 5.79 -5.66 -4.54
C ALA A 74 4.41 -5.38 -5.19
N MET A 75 4.36 -4.46 -6.15
CA MET A 75 3.10 -3.94 -6.70
C MET A 75 2.34 -4.89 -7.65
N TYR A 76 2.80 -6.13 -7.83
CA TYR A 76 2.33 -7.05 -8.88
C TYR A 76 0.95 -7.66 -8.66
N ARG A 77 0.36 -7.50 -7.45
CA ARG A 77 -1.01 -7.97 -7.14
C ARG A 77 -1.99 -6.84 -6.81
N GLY A 78 -1.51 -5.61 -6.64
CA GLY A 78 -2.36 -4.48 -6.24
C GLY A 78 -3.02 -4.62 -4.85
N GLU A 79 -2.49 -5.47 -3.97
CA GLU A 79 -3.13 -5.77 -2.68
C GLU A 79 -2.76 -4.79 -1.55
N GLY A 80 -1.70 -3.99 -1.70
CA GLY A 80 -1.19 -3.13 -0.62
C GLY A 80 -2.21 -2.11 -0.10
N ALA A 81 -2.90 -1.39 -1.01
CA ALA A 81 -3.93 -0.42 -0.62
C ALA A 81 -5.12 -1.09 0.08
N LYS A 82 -5.56 -2.24 -0.45
CA LYS A 82 -6.65 -3.04 0.11
C LYS A 82 -6.31 -3.51 1.52
N GLN A 83 -5.10 -4.05 1.72
CA GLN A 83 -4.64 -4.50 3.03
C GLN A 83 -4.56 -3.31 4.00
N GLY A 84 -4.08 -2.16 3.54
CA GLY A 84 -4.00 -0.97 4.38
C GLY A 84 -5.35 -0.41 4.84
N ILE A 85 -6.39 -0.50 4.02
CA ILE A 85 -7.77 -0.12 4.43
C ILE A 85 -8.29 -1.08 5.50
N ARG A 86 -8.06 -2.40 5.30
CA ARG A 86 -8.44 -3.42 6.29
C ARG A 86 -7.74 -3.18 7.62
N ASP A 87 -6.45 -2.86 7.60
CA ASP A 87 -5.70 -2.58 8.83
C ASP A 87 -6.32 -1.43 9.62
N ALA A 88 -6.65 -0.32 8.94
CA ALA A 88 -7.26 0.84 9.58
C ALA A 88 -8.63 0.51 10.19
N GLN A 89 -9.43 -0.30 9.49
CA GLN A 89 -10.71 -0.78 10.00
C GLN A 89 -10.52 -1.65 11.25
N THR A 90 -9.75 -2.74 11.14
CA THR A 90 -9.55 -3.70 12.24
C THR A 90 -8.92 -3.03 13.45
N LEU A 91 -7.90 -2.18 13.27
CA LEU A 91 -7.30 -1.43 14.37
C LEU A 91 -8.30 -0.47 15.02
N GLY A 92 -9.10 0.24 14.21
CA GLY A 92 -10.15 1.13 14.72
C GLY A 92 -11.19 0.39 15.57
N GLU A 93 -11.62 -0.80 15.13
CA GLU A 93 -12.55 -1.67 15.86
C GLU A 93 -11.95 -2.12 17.21
N GLN A 94 -10.68 -2.58 17.23
CA GLN A 94 -10.02 -3.01 18.46
C GLN A 94 -9.83 -1.83 19.45
N LEU A 95 -9.45 -0.66 18.95
CA LEU A 95 -9.32 0.54 19.77
C LEU A 95 -10.66 1.01 20.33
N HIS A 96 -11.76 0.84 19.58
CA HIS A 96 -13.10 1.15 20.05
C HIS A 96 -13.53 0.25 21.23
N LEU A 97 -13.21 -1.06 21.17
CA LEU A 97 -13.43 -1.98 22.29
C LEU A 97 -12.62 -1.58 23.53
N CYS A 98 -11.37 -1.15 23.32
CA CYS A 98 -10.54 -0.62 24.40
C CYS A 98 -11.16 0.64 25.04
N PHE A 99 -11.67 1.58 24.23
CA PHE A 99 -12.30 2.79 24.72
C PHE A 99 -13.57 2.53 25.53
N ARG A 100 -14.33 1.49 25.18
CA ARG A 100 -15.52 1.03 25.93
C ARG A 100 -15.19 0.26 27.21
N GLY A 101 -13.90 0.00 27.49
CA GLY A 101 -13.46 -0.78 28.64
C GLY A 101 -13.68 -2.30 28.50
N GLU A 102 -13.99 -2.78 27.30
CA GLU A 102 -14.23 -4.21 27.04
C GLU A 102 -12.95 -5.01 26.82
N LYS A 103 -11.86 -4.31 26.46
CA LYS A 103 -10.52 -4.88 26.30
C LYS A 103 -9.47 -3.95 26.88
N THR A 104 -8.35 -4.53 27.31
CA THR A 104 -7.14 -3.74 27.58
C THR A 104 -6.50 -3.30 26.25
N LEU A 105 -5.75 -2.20 26.27
CA LEU A 105 -5.02 -1.73 25.08
C LEU A 105 -4.08 -2.81 24.54
N GLU A 106 -3.38 -3.51 25.43
CA GLU A 106 -2.45 -4.59 25.07
C GLU A 106 -3.16 -5.74 24.35
N ALA A 107 -4.32 -6.19 24.86
CA ALA A 107 -5.10 -7.25 24.23
C ALA A 107 -5.65 -6.79 22.86
N ALA A 108 -6.18 -5.57 22.79
CA ALA A 108 -6.70 -4.99 21.55
C ALA A 108 -5.64 -4.91 20.43
N ILE A 109 -4.42 -4.45 20.76
CA ILE A 109 -3.32 -4.40 19.79
C ILE A 109 -2.82 -5.80 19.44
N SER A 110 -2.71 -6.71 20.41
CA SER A 110 -2.28 -8.09 20.14
C SER A 110 -3.23 -8.82 19.18
N ASP A 111 -4.54 -8.65 19.35
CA ASP A 111 -5.54 -9.24 18.47
C ASP A 111 -5.46 -8.68 17.04
N TYR A 112 -5.30 -7.35 16.92
CA TYR A 112 -5.07 -6.69 15.64
C TYR A 112 -3.80 -7.23 14.94
N GLU A 113 -2.67 -7.25 15.66
CA GLU A 113 -1.38 -7.68 15.10
C GLU A 113 -1.42 -9.15 14.70
N GLN A 114 -2.09 -10.02 15.46
CA GLN A 114 -2.21 -11.43 15.12
C GLN A 114 -2.94 -11.66 13.79
N GLU A 115 -4.08 -11.00 13.59
CA GLU A 115 -4.84 -11.11 12.34
C GLU A 115 -4.05 -10.49 11.17
N MET A 116 -3.56 -9.26 11.35
CA MET A 116 -2.86 -8.53 10.30
C MET A 116 -1.57 -9.24 9.87
N ILE A 117 -0.74 -9.72 10.79
CA ILE A 117 0.53 -10.39 10.44
C ILE A 117 0.28 -11.66 9.62
N CYS A 118 -0.74 -12.45 9.98
CA CYS A 118 -1.06 -13.68 9.25
C CYS A 118 -1.43 -13.37 7.79
N CYS A 119 -2.38 -12.47 7.59
CA CYS A 119 -2.87 -12.13 6.25
C CYS A 119 -1.84 -11.37 5.41
N ALA A 120 -1.14 -10.42 6.03
CA ALA A 120 -0.22 -9.55 5.32
C ALA A 120 1.06 -10.29 4.89
N ARG A 121 1.56 -11.22 5.72
CA ARG A 121 2.73 -12.03 5.36
C ARG A 121 2.48 -12.84 4.08
N ASP A 122 1.32 -13.48 3.98
CA ASP A 122 0.96 -14.26 2.79
C ASP A 122 0.79 -13.34 1.56
N ALA A 123 0.15 -12.18 1.72
CA ALA A 123 -0.01 -11.20 0.64
C ALA A 123 1.34 -10.69 0.11
N VAL A 124 2.31 -10.42 0.98
CA VAL A 124 3.67 -9.99 0.61
C VAL A 124 4.36 -11.09 -0.21
N LEU A 125 4.35 -12.33 0.29
CA LEU A 125 5.01 -13.46 -0.38
C LEU A 125 4.36 -13.78 -1.74
N LEU A 126 3.04 -13.75 -1.82
CA LEU A 126 2.33 -13.93 -3.09
C LEU A 126 2.64 -12.79 -4.08
N SER A 127 2.78 -11.55 -3.58
CA SER A 127 3.15 -10.41 -4.41
C SER A 127 4.59 -10.50 -4.93
N ARG A 128 5.51 -11.00 -4.11
CA ARG A 128 6.87 -11.35 -4.54
C ARG A 128 6.85 -12.41 -5.63
N GLN A 129 6.09 -13.49 -5.44
CA GLN A 129 6.01 -14.53 -6.45
C GLN A 129 5.39 -14.02 -7.76
N ALA A 130 4.34 -13.18 -7.68
CA ALA A 130 3.77 -12.53 -8.86
C ALA A 130 4.79 -11.64 -9.60
N CYS A 131 5.67 -10.95 -8.85
CA CYS A 131 6.79 -10.20 -9.42
C CYS A 131 7.75 -11.11 -10.19
N LEU A 132 8.15 -12.24 -9.61
CA LEU A 132 9.05 -13.18 -10.27
C LEU A 132 8.42 -13.80 -11.52
N ASP A 133 7.16 -14.23 -11.43
CA ASP A 133 6.42 -14.81 -12.54
C ASP A 133 6.19 -13.83 -13.70
N ALA A 134 6.10 -12.53 -13.42
CA ALA A 134 5.95 -11.49 -14.45
C ALA A 134 7.15 -11.42 -15.41
N TYR A 135 8.35 -11.77 -14.91
CA TYR A 135 9.60 -11.73 -15.67
C TYR A 135 10.04 -13.10 -16.19
N ASP A 136 9.36 -14.19 -15.83
CA ASP A 136 9.66 -15.55 -16.26
C ASP A 136 8.43 -16.19 -16.93
N PHE A 137 8.34 -16.02 -18.26
CA PHE A 137 7.17 -16.41 -19.06
C PHE A 137 6.73 -17.89 -18.86
N PRO A 138 7.63 -18.88 -18.82
CA PRO A 138 7.29 -20.26 -18.42
C PRO A 138 6.54 -20.40 -17.08
N ASN A 139 6.83 -19.56 -16.09
CA ASN A 139 6.18 -19.61 -14.77
C ASN A 139 4.80 -18.95 -14.76
N LEU A 140 4.47 -18.18 -15.80
CA LEU A 140 3.22 -17.47 -15.97
C LEU A 140 2.06 -18.41 -16.35
N THR A 141 1.72 -19.30 -15.42
CA THR A 141 0.67 -20.30 -15.56
C THR A 141 -0.61 -19.86 -14.84
N ARG A 142 -1.71 -20.62 -14.99
CA ARG A 142 -2.95 -20.39 -14.20
C ARG A 142 -2.75 -20.46 -12.68
N ARG A 143 -1.64 -21.04 -12.20
CA ARG A 143 -1.28 -21.13 -10.78
C ARG A 143 -0.45 -19.93 -10.32
N SER A 144 0.08 -19.12 -11.23
CA SER A 144 0.83 -17.92 -10.89
C SER A 144 -0.04 -16.98 -10.05
N PRO A 145 0.46 -16.43 -8.93
CA PRO A 145 -0.22 -15.38 -8.19
C PRO A 145 -0.50 -14.10 -9.00
N LEU A 146 0.14 -13.93 -10.18
CA LEU A 146 -0.13 -12.81 -11.08
C LEU A 146 -1.42 -12.98 -11.89
N ILE A 147 -1.71 -14.21 -12.33
CA ILE A 147 -2.88 -14.53 -13.19
C ILE A 147 -4.04 -15.12 -12.38
N SER A 148 -3.70 -15.96 -11.40
CA SER A 148 -4.71 -16.67 -10.62
C SER A 148 -5.67 -15.65 -10.00
N ARG A 149 -6.97 -15.97 -10.07
CA ARG A 149 -7.97 -15.16 -9.39
C ARG A 149 -7.53 -15.04 -7.95
N GLN A 150 -7.39 -13.82 -7.48
CA GLN A 150 -7.30 -13.58 -6.05
C GLN A 150 -8.51 -14.28 -5.45
N GLY A 151 -8.26 -15.33 -4.65
CA GLY A 151 -9.31 -15.94 -3.87
C GLY A 151 -9.96 -14.79 -3.14
N GLY A 152 -11.22 -14.53 -3.45
CA GLY A 152 -11.99 -13.55 -2.70
C GLY A 152 -11.83 -14.01 -1.26
N MET A 153 -11.06 -13.26 -0.49
CA MET A 153 -10.93 -13.47 0.93
C MET A 153 -12.33 -13.16 1.44
N TYR A 154 -13.20 -14.18 1.40
CA TYR A 154 -14.43 -14.20 2.14
C TYR A 154 -13.95 -13.96 3.55
N LEU A 155 -14.14 -12.72 3.99
CA LEU A 155 -14.15 -12.37 5.38
C LEU A 155 -15.07 -13.43 6.01
N SER A 156 -14.51 -14.43 6.68
CA SER A 156 -15.26 -15.17 7.68
C SER A 156 -15.43 -14.20 8.85
N LEU A 157 -16.20 -13.14 8.61
CA LEU A 157 -16.86 -12.40 9.66
C LEU A 157 -17.70 -13.45 10.38
N SER A 158 -17.47 -13.59 11.68
CA SER A 158 -18.45 -14.25 12.54
C SER A 158 -19.83 -13.67 12.21
N ALA A 159 -20.86 -14.50 12.26
CA ALA A 159 -22.18 -14.30 11.65
C ALA A 159 -23.00 -13.06 12.11
N SER A 160 -22.38 -12.04 12.72
CA SER A 160 -23.02 -10.85 13.28
C SER A 160 -22.73 -9.54 12.55
N GLN A 161 -21.75 -9.48 11.63
CA GLN A 161 -21.43 -8.22 10.94
C GLN A 161 -21.69 -8.33 9.43
N LYS A 162 -22.84 -7.77 9.02
CA LYS A 162 -23.22 -7.58 7.61
C LYS A 162 -22.11 -6.83 6.88
N CYS A 163 -21.64 -7.41 5.79
CA CYS A 163 -20.67 -6.82 4.87
C CYS A 163 -21.09 -5.39 4.48
N ILE A 164 -20.23 -4.41 4.76
CA ILE A 164 -20.28 -3.12 4.05
C ILE A 164 -19.62 -3.38 2.70
N ALA A 165 -20.43 -3.69 1.69
CA ALA A 165 -20.01 -3.47 0.31
C ALA A 165 -19.96 -1.94 0.12
N ILE A 166 -18.77 -1.35 0.06
CA ILE A 166 -18.63 0.04 -0.37
C ILE A 166 -18.94 0.04 -1.87
N GLU A 167 -20.18 0.40 -2.20
CA GLU A 167 -20.59 0.66 -3.57
C GLU A 167 -19.85 1.91 -4.06
N ILE A 168 -19.12 1.80 -5.17
CA ILE A 168 -18.24 2.87 -5.72
C ILE A 168 -19.04 4.13 -6.13
N SER A 169 -20.38 4.07 -6.10
CA SER A 169 -21.29 5.20 -6.32
C SER A 169 -21.15 6.32 -5.27
N GLU A 170 -20.74 6.03 -4.04
CA GLU A 170 -20.59 7.03 -2.96
C GLU A 170 -19.24 7.79 -2.97
N LEU A 171 -18.27 7.36 -3.78
CA LEU A 171 -16.97 8.03 -3.91
C LEU A 171 -16.99 9.30 -4.77
N SER A 172 -18.13 9.64 -5.37
CA SER A 172 -18.30 10.84 -6.20
C SER A 172 -18.09 12.16 -5.44
N ASN A 173 -18.08 12.14 -4.10
CA ASN A 173 -17.93 13.33 -3.27
C ASN A 173 -16.60 13.43 -2.50
N PHE A 174 -15.70 12.45 -2.63
CA PHE A 174 -14.42 12.47 -1.90
C PHE A 174 -13.30 13.08 -2.76
N VAL A 175 -13.09 14.39 -2.65
CA VAL A 175 -11.95 15.07 -3.26
C VAL A 175 -10.76 14.99 -2.30
N LEU A 176 -9.79 14.11 -2.59
CA LEU A 176 -8.47 14.18 -1.99
C LEU A 176 -7.75 15.43 -2.54
N ARG A 177 -7.77 16.54 -1.80
CA ARG A 177 -6.86 17.65 -2.09
C ARG A 177 -5.50 17.35 -1.48
N THR A 178 -4.45 17.47 -2.29
CA THR A 178 -3.06 17.45 -1.81
C THR A 178 -2.82 18.65 -0.90
N PRO A 179 -2.04 18.50 0.19
CA PRO A 179 -1.70 19.64 1.05
C PRO A 179 -0.92 20.68 0.23
N GLY A 180 -1.36 21.93 0.26
CA GLY A 180 -0.58 23.07 -0.25
C GLY A 180 0.65 23.33 0.63
N GLU A 181 1.68 23.94 0.07
CA GLU A 181 3.02 24.14 0.66
C GLU A 181 3.10 25.07 1.88
N ASP A 182 2.00 25.33 2.60
CA ASP A 182 2.02 26.23 3.75
C ASP A 182 1.91 25.47 5.09
N ARG A 183 2.94 25.61 5.94
CA ARG A 183 3.18 24.76 7.12
C ARG A 183 2.23 25.02 8.30
N ASN A 184 1.26 25.93 8.17
CA ASN A 184 0.37 26.35 9.24
C ASN A 184 -1.13 26.26 8.92
N ASP A 185 -1.53 25.69 7.78
CA ASP A 185 -2.95 25.59 7.44
C ASP A 185 -3.61 24.41 8.18
N ILE A 186 -4.27 24.72 9.30
CA ILE A 186 -5.19 23.82 9.99
C ILE A 186 -6.52 23.80 9.25
N GLY A 187 -6.58 23.06 8.13
CA GLY A 187 -7.82 22.89 7.38
C GLY A 187 -8.90 22.22 8.23
N GLU A 188 -9.91 22.99 8.64
CA GLU A 188 -11.16 22.44 9.16
C GLU A 188 -11.89 21.68 8.06
N PHE A 189 -12.17 20.40 8.29
CA PHE A 189 -12.99 19.59 7.41
C PHE A 189 -14.46 19.85 7.70
N GLN A 190 -15.16 20.56 6.80
CA GLN A 190 -16.62 20.64 6.81
C GLN A 190 -17.19 19.84 5.64
N ALA A 191 -18.05 18.87 5.94
CA ALA A 191 -18.90 18.24 4.95
C ALA A 191 -20.00 19.23 4.52
N LYS A 192 -20.33 19.27 3.21
CA LYS A 192 -21.29 20.21 2.61
C LYS A 192 -22.76 19.99 3.04
N ASP A 193 -23.05 18.96 3.83
CA ASP A 193 -24.39 18.54 4.20
C ASP A 193 -24.83 18.95 5.62
N GLY A 194 -24.06 19.82 6.30
CA GLY A 194 -24.50 20.52 7.51
C GLY A 194 -24.78 19.62 8.72
N ARG A 195 -24.41 18.33 8.68
CA ARG A 195 -24.52 17.43 9.84
C ARG A 195 -23.18 17.33 10.56
N SER A 196 -23.19 17.78 11.81
CA SER A 196 -22.07 17.64 12.74
C SER A 196 -21.88 16.17 13.12
N HIS A 197 -20.85 15.52 12.58
CA HIS A 197 -20.31 14.26 13.12
C HIS A 197 -18.95 14.50 13.78
N SER A 198 -18.74 13.76 14.87
CA SER A 198 -17.73 13.95 15.91
C SER A 198 -16.30 14.12 15.36
N ARG A 199 -15.63 15.17 15.84
CA ARG A 199 -14.21 15.52 15.61
C ARG A 199 -13.29 14.28 15.66
N ILE A 200 -12.62 13.97 14.55
CA ILE A 200 -11.39 13.19 14.55
C ILE A 200 -10.24 14.19 14.68
N SER A 201 -9.78 14.41 15.91
CA SER A 201 -8.56 15.17 16.18
C SER A 201 -7.35 14.25 16.06
N LEU A 202 -6.54 14.47 15.01
CA LEU A 202 -5.22 13.85 14.84
C LEU A 202 -4.30 14.35 15.96
N ILE A 203 -4.03 13.51 16.97
CA ILE A 203 -3.14 13.88 18.08
C ILE A 203 -1.70 13.89 17.56
N ARG A 204 -1.14 15.10 17.35
CA ARG A 204 0.31 15.30 17.24
C ARG A 204 0.92 15.22 18.64
N SER A 205 1.52 14.08 18.98
CA SER A 205 2.41 13.97 20.12
C SER A 205 3.76 14.62 19.79
N LYS A 206 4.08 15.74 20.45
CA LYS A 206 5.44 16.28 20.53
C LYS A 206 6.26 15.30 21.38
N ILE A 207 7.03 14.43 20.74
CA ILE A 207 8.04 13.63 21.45
C ILE A 207 9.28 14.50 21.62
N ASN A 208 9.63 14.77 22.87
CA ASN A 208 10.80 15.53 23.27
C ASN A 208 12.09 14.92 22.68
N GLY A 209 12.71 15.62 21.73
CA GLY A 209 14.16 15.85 21.70
C GLY A 209 15.13 14.69 21.48
N THR A 210 14.70 13.45 21.25
CA THR A 210 15.66 12.33 21.06
C THR A 210 15.78 11.95 19.59
N VAL A 211 16.92 12.31 18.98
CA VAL A 211 17.34 11.84 17.66
C VAL A 211 17.76 10.37 17.81
N LEU A 212 16.97 9.44 17.25
CA LEU A 212 17.42 8.07 17.04
C LEU A 212 18.02 7.97 15.64
N ASN A 213 19.35 8.01 15.57
CA ASN A 213 20.11 7.68 14.37
C ASN A 213 20.16 6.15 14.23
N TYR A 214 19.51 5.61 13.20
CA TYR A 214 19.76 4.25 12.75
C TYR A 214 20.62 4.32 11.49
N SER A 215 21.89 3.89 11.59
CA SER A 215 22.73 3.63 10.42
C SER A 215 22.40 2.25 9.88
N CYS A 216 22.04 2.17 8.60
CA CYS A 216 21.98 0.91 7.86
C CYS A 216 23.40 0.35 7.72
N ALA A 217 23.60 -0.90 8.13
CA ALA A 217 24.71 -1.74 7.69
C ALA A 217 24.12 -2.88 6.85
#